data_AF-A0A329SHJ5-F1
#
_entry.id   AF-A0A329SHJ5-F1
#
_cell.length_a   1.000
_cell.length_b   1.000
_cell.length_c   1.000
_cell.angle_alpha   90.00
_cell.angle_beta   90.00
_cell.angle_gamma   90.00
#
_symmetry.space_group_name_H-M   'P 1'
#
loop_
_entity.id
_entity.type
_entity.pdbx_description
1 polymer ?
#
loop_
_entity_poly.entity_id
_entity_poly.type
_entity_poly.pdbx_seq_one_letter_code
_entity_poly.pdbx_strand_id
1 'polypeptide(L)'
;MEAEIQQYLESNFIRPFNSPWASPVLMIWKPAGGIRFCIDYRRLSAVAVKDCYPMPLIDDILDVRGNAKLFSTMDIVSGFCSVPAFERLLETVLIDLTWRACLVYLDDFVVFSEDLPTNLVRLKQVLERFRAAGFKLKMKKCNWGRY
;
A
#
# COMPACT_ATOMS: atom_id res chain seq x y z
N MET A 1 22.82 12.98 2.69
CA MET A 1 22.18 13.19 1.36
C MET A 1 22.73 12.21 0.34
N GLU A 2 24.02 12.27 0.03
CA GLU A 2 24.63 11.46 -1.05
C GLU A 2 24.56 9.95 -0.80
N ALA A 3 24.81 9.48 0.43
CA ALA A 3 24.75 8.06 0.78
C ALA A 3 23.36 7.42 0.55
N GLU A 4 22.28 8.15 0.86
CA GLU A 4 20.92 7.63 0.62
C GLU A 4 20.54 7.71 -0.86
N ILE A 5 20.97 8.74 -1.60
CA ILE A 5 20.78 8.82 -3.06
C ILE A 5 21.48 7.64 -3.74
N GLN A 6 22.70 7.33 -3.31
CA GLN A 6 23.45 6.17 -3.81
C GLN A 6 22.70 4.86 -3.54
N GLN A 7 22.13 4.70 -2.35
CA GLN A 7 21.30 3.54 -2.05
C GLN A 7 20.06 3.45 -2.97
N TYR A 8 19.41 4.57 -3.28
CA TYR A 8 18.28 4.60 -4.22
C TYR A 8 18.69 4.28 -5.66
N LEU A 9 19.89 4.69 -6.08
CA LEU A 9 20.46 4.34 -7.38
C LEU A 9 20.77 2.83 -7.46
N GLU A 10 21.42 2.27 -6.43
CA GLU A 10 21.76 0.84 -6.36
C GLU A 10 20.53 -0.07 -6.31
N SER A 11 19.47 0.39 -5.63
CA SER A 11 18.19 -0.31 -5.58
C SER A 11 17.32 -0.11 -6.83
N ASN A 12 17.82 0.61 -7.84
CA ASN A 12 17.12 0.96 -9.07
C ASN A 12 15.78 1.70 -8.85
N PHE A 13 15.60 2.35 -7.70
CA PHE A 13 14.43 3.19 -7.45
C PHE A 13 14.52 4.52 -8.19
N ILE A 14 15.73 5.05 -8.37
CA ILE A 14 15.98 6.26 -9.16
C ILE A 14 17.07 5.99 -10.18
N ARG A 15 17.11 6.82 -11.23
CA ARG A 15 18.17 6.82 -12.23
C ARG A 15 18.54 8.26 -12.57
N PRO A 16 19.80 8.54 -12.97
CA PRO A 16 20.14 9.83 -13.52
C PRO A 16 19.29 10.09 -14.77
N PHE A 17 18.72 11.29 -14.87
CA PHE A 17 17.88 11.68 -15.99
C PHE A 17 18.03 13.17 -16.27
N ASN A 18 17.96 13.54 -17.55
CA ASN A 18 17.97 14.93 -17.98
C ASN A 18 16.57 15.26 -18.52
N SER A 19 15.91 16.24 -17.92
CA SER A 19 14.55 16.61 -18.27
C SER A 19 14.32 18.11 -18.10
N PRO A 20 13.39 18.70 -18.87
CA PRO A 20 13.01 20.10 -18.71
C PRO A 20 12.21 20.37 -17.43
N TRP A 21 11.81 19.32 -16.71
CA TRP A 21 11.08 19.39 -15.45
C TRP A 21 11.95 18.93 -14.28
N ALA A 22 11.95 19.70 -13.20
CA ALA A 22 12.60 19.34 -11.94
C ALA A 22 11.75 19.81 -10.76
N SER A 23 11.59 18.93 -9.77
CA SER A 23 10.97 19.24 -8.49
C SER A 23 12.04 19.26 -7.40
N PRO A 24 12.01 20.23 -6.47
CA PRO A 24 12.98 20.28 -5.39
C PRO A 24 12.76 19.09 -4.44
N VAL A 25 13.87 18.61 -3.86
CA VAL A 25 13.88 17.52 -2.88
C VAL A 25 13.94 18.11 -1.48
N LEU A 26 12.96 17.79 -0.66
CA LEU A 26 12.86 18.17 0.74
C LEU A 26 13.29 17.01 1.63
N MET A 27 14.09 17.30 2.64
CA MET A 27 14.50 16.34 3.65
C MET A 27 13.73 16.57 4.93
N ILE A 28 12.96 15.57 5.34
CA ILE A 28 12.12 15.65 6.54
C ILE A 28 12.63 14.64 7.56
N TRP A 29 12.83 15.09 8.79
CA TRP A 29 13.22 14.21 9.90
C TRP A 29 12.00 13.41 10.39
N LYS A 30 12.17 12.10 10.53
CA LYS A 30 11.16 11.25 11.17
C LYS A 30 11.20 11.47 12.68
N PRO A 31 10.03 11.47 13.37
CA PRO A 31 9.97 11.58 14.84
C PRO A 31 10.74 10.46 15.56
N ALA A 32 10.81 9.26 14.97
CA ALA A 32 11.49 8.09 15.50
C ALA A 32 12.97 7.98 15.10
N GLY A 33 13.55 9.03 14.53
CA GLY A 33 14.89 9.02 13.92
C GLY A 33 14.88 8.55 12.46
N GLY A 34 15.80 9.11 11.67
CA GLY A 34 15.94 8.86 10.24
C GLY A 34 15.39 10.00 9.35
N ILE A 35 15.82 10.03 8.10
CA ILE A 35 15.44 11.05 7.11
C ILE A 35 14.39 10.45 6.16
N ARG A 36 13.46 11.28 5.68
CA ARG A 36 12.53 10.97 4.60
C ARG A 36 12.75 11.98 3.48
N PHE A 37 13.07 11.47 2.29
CA PHE A 37 13.07 12.27 1.08
C PHE A 37 11.63 12.51 0.64
N CYS A 38 11.27 13.77 0.50
CA CYS A 38 9.97 14.21 0.01
C CYS A 38 10.21 15.11 -1.19
N ILE A 39 9.80 14.67 -2.38
CA ILE A 39 9.91 15.48 -3.59
C ILE A 39 8.66 16.37 -3.67
N ASP A 40 8.87 17.67 -3.86
CA ASP A 40 7.75 18.62 -3.99
C ASP A 40 7.13 18.54 -5.38
N TYR A 41 6.14 17.67 -5.51
CA TYR A 41 5.38 17.49 -6.74
C TYR A 41 4.25 18.51 -6.92
N ARG A 42 4.08 19.54 -6.07
CA ARG A 42 2.91 20.45 -6.16
C ARG A 42 2.74 21.08 -7.55
N ARG A 43 3.84 21.51 -8.17
CA ARG A 43 3.83 22.07 -9.54
C ARG A 43 3.46 21.02 -10.59
N LEU A 44 3.94 19.78 -10.43
CA LEU A 44 3.63 18.66 -11.31
C LEU A 44 2.16 18.25 -11.16
N SER A 45 1.67 18.11 -9.92
CA SER A 45 0.29 17.75 -9.61
C SER A 45 -0.73 18.80 -10.09
N ALA A 46 -0.33 20.06 -10.26
CA ALA A 46 -1.21 21.11 -10.78
C ALA A 46 -1.46 21.01 -12.29
N VAL A 47 -0.51 20.45 -13.04
CA VAL A 47 -0.61 20.28 -14.50
C VAL A 47 -0.96 18.85 -14.91
N ALA A 48 -0.76 17.87 -14.01
CA ALA A 48 -1.10 16.48 -14.24
C ALA A 48 -2.62 16.26 -14.25
N VAL A 49 -3.08 15.39 -15.15
CA VAL A 49 -4.47 14.91 -15.15
C VAL A 49 -4.69 14.11 -13.87
N LYS A 50 -5.71 14.48 -13.10
CA LYS A 50 -6.07 13.77 -11.86
C LYS A 50 -6.82 12.50 -12.23
N ASP A 51 -6.27 11.35 -11.85
CA ASP A 51 -7.00 10.08 -11.87
C ASP A 51 -7.90 10.02 -10.63
N CYS A 52 -9.21 10.20 -10.84
CA CYS A 52 -10.22 10.10 -9.80
C CYS A 52 -10.66 8.63 -9.68
N TYR A 53 -9.85 7.82 -9.02
CA TYR A 53 -10.25 6.47 -8.66
C TYR A 53 -11.19 6.50 -7.46
N PRO A 54 -12.37 5.84 -7.52
CA PRO A 54 -13.32 5.85 -6.42
C PRO A 54 -12.76 5.03 -5.25
N MET A 55 -12.27 5.73 -4.22
CA MET A 55 -11.89 5.09 -2.97
C MET A 55 -13.17 4.75 -2.18
N PRO A 56 -13.26 3.55 -1.60
CA PRO A 56 -14.40 3.17 -0.77
C PRO A 56 -14.47 4.07 0.48
N LEU A 57 -15.69 4.42 0.90
CA LEU A 57 -15.87 5.21 2.11
C LEU A 57 -15.65 4.32 3.34
N ILE A 58 -15.21 4.92 4.45
CA ILE A 58 -15.01 4.20 5.72
C ILE A 58 -16.29 3.48 6.17
N ASP A 59 -17.46 4.06 5.90
CA ASP A 59 -18.74 3.44 6.25
C ASP A 59 -19.02 2.19 5.40
N ASP A 60 -18.71 2.22 4.10
CA ASP A 60 -18.82 1.04 3.22
C ASP A 60 -17.92 -0.10 3.70
N ILE A 61 -16.74 0.26 4.22
CA ILE A 61 -15.76 -0.65 4.80
C ILE A 61 -16.28 -1.29 6.10
N LEU A 62 -16.98 -0.50 6.93
CA LEU A 62 -17.50 -0.94 8.23
C LEU A 62 -18.77 -1.78 8.10
N ASP A 63 -19.62 -1.54 7.10
CA ASP A 63 -20.85 -2.31 6.89
C ASP A 63 -20.59 -3.76 6.48
N VAL A 64 -19.49 -4.02 5.76
CA VAL A 64 -19.04 -5.38 5.40
C VAL A 64 -18.65 -6.19 6.66
N ARG A 65 -18.39 -5.51 7.78
CA ARG A 65 -17.80 -6.06 9.00
C ARG A 65 -18.80 -6.73 9.96
N GLY A 66 -20.12 -6.63 9.70
CA GLY A 66 -21.18 -6.86 10.69
C GLY A 66 -21.07 -8.13 11.57
N ASN A 67 -20.56 -9.25 11.04
CA ASN A 67 -20.42 -10.52 11.79
C ASN A 67 -18.97 -10.95 12.04
N ALA A 68 -17.97 -10.21 11.57
CA ALA A 68 -16.57 -10.61 11.70
C ALA A 68 -16.07 -10.49 13.14
N LYS A 69 -15.41 -11.55 13.64
CA LYS A 69 -14.85 -11.63 14.99
C LYS A 69 -13.33 -11.63 15.01
N LEU A 70 -12.68 -11.97 13.89
CA LEU A 70 -11.23 -11.94 13.77
C LEU A 70 -10.79 -11.03 12.63
N PHE A 71 -9.72 -10.28 12.89
CA PHE A 71 -9.13 -9.32 11.96
C PHE A 71 -7.62 -9.55 11.85
N SER A 72 -7.13 -9.59 10.62
CA SER A 72 -5.72 -9.65 10.29
C SER A 72 -5.40 -8.48 9.38
N THR A 73 -4.51 -7.59 9.81
CA THR A 73 -4.07 -6.43 9.02
C THR A 73 -2.70 -6.67 8.41
N MET A 74 -2.54 -6.28 7.15
CA MET A 74 -1.29 -6.43 6.40
C MET A 74 -0.92 -5.09 5.77
N ASP A 75 0.36 -4.74 5.82
CA ASP A 75 0.93 -3.52 5.21
C ASP A 75 1.88 -3.98 4.10
N ILE A 76 1.60 -3.56 2.86
CA ILE A 76 2.50 -3.82 1.72
C ILE A 76 3.63 -2.80 1.76
N VAL A 77 4.83 -3.22 1.34
CA VAL A 77 5.92 -2.28 1.11
C VAL A 77 5.55 -1.41 -0.10
N SER A 78 4.96 -0.24 0.15
CA SER A 78 4.58 0.71 -0.89
C SER A 78 5.82 1.32 -1.55
N GLY A 79 6.23 0.70 -2.65
CA GLY A 79 7.24 1.23 -3.56
C GLY A 79 6.63 2.31 -4.45
N PHE A 80 6.48 3.52 -3.93
CA PHE A 80 6.33 4.78 -4.69
C PHE A 80 5.24 4.87 -5.77
N CYS A 81 4.27 3.94 -5.84
CA CYS A 81 3.18 4.05 -6.79
C CYS A 81 2.22 5.16 -6.35
N SER A 82 1.71 5.94 -7.32
CA SER A 82 0.58 6.83 -7.06
C SER A 82 -0.59 6.00 -6.51
N VAL A 83 -1.19 6.46 -5.41
CA VAL A 83 -2.29 5.81 -4.70
C VAL A 83 -3.33 5.15 -5.65
N PRO A 84 -3.87 5.83 -6.68
CA PRO A 84 -4.90 5.26 -7.56
C PRO A 84 -4.43 4.05 -8.37
N ALA A 85 -3.18 4.07 -8.84
CA ALA A 85 -2.62 2.97 -9.63
C ALA A 85 -2.36 1.73 -8.78
N PHE A 86 -2.00 1.93 -7.51
CA PHE A 86 -1.75 0.85 -6.58
C PHE A 86 -3.07 0.14 -6.21
N GLU A 87 -4.10 0.90 -5.85
CA GLU A 87 -5.42 0.37 -5.49
C GLU A 87 -6.03 -0.47 -6.62
N ARG A 88 -5.99 0.05 -7.86
CA ARG A 88 -6.44 -0.68 -9.07
C ARG A 88 -5.73 -2.01 -9.28
N LEU A 89 -4.40 -2.03 -9.10
CA LEU A 89 -3.60 -3.23 -9.26
C LEU A 89 -4.00 -4.29 -8.21
N LEU A 90 -4.23 -3.86 -6.98
CA LEU A 90 -4.57 -4.74 -5.87
C LEU A 90 -5.99 -5.29 -5.99
N GLU A 91 -6.95 -4.45 -6.36
CA GLU A 91 -8.30 -4.90 -6.67
C GLU A 91 -8.29 -5.92 -7.81
N THR A 92 -7.42 -5.77 -8.81
CA THR A 92 -7.28 -6.76 -9.88
C THR A 92 -6.71 -8.08 -9.36
N VAL A 93 -5.72 -8.02 -8.46
CA VAL A 93 -5.07 -9.22 -7.88
C VAL A 93 -5.99 -9.97 -6.90
N LEU A 94 -6.88 -9.25 -6.21
CA LEU A 94 -7.78 -9.77 -5.18
C LEU A 94 -9.26 -9.74 -5.59
N ILE A 95 -9.57 -9.60 -6.88
CA ILE A 95 -10.93 -9.32 -7.37
C ILE A 95 -12.00 -10.32 -6.87
N ASP A 96 -11.62 -11.57 -6.64
CA ASP A 96 -12.48 -12.65 -6.15
C ASP A 96 -12.68 -12.64 -4.62
N LEU A 97 -11.82 -11.91 -3.90
CA LEU A 97 -11.73 -11.88 -2.44
C LEU A 97 -12.14 -10.53 -1.84
N THR A 98 -11.98 -9.43 -2.59
CA THR A 98 -12.36 -8.08 -2.15
C THR A 98 -13.84 -8.06 -1.77
N TRP A 99 -14.18 -7.34 -0.70
CA TRP A 99 -15.54 -7.19 -0.14
C TRP A 99 -16.15 -8.48 0.46
N ARG A 100 -15.57 -9.66 0.22
CA ARG A 100 -16.05 -10.95 0.75
C ARG A 100 -15.20 -11.48 1.90
N ALA A 101 -13.89 -11.40 1.73
CA ALA A 101 -12.89 -11.98 2.62
C ALA A 101 -11.83 -10.98 3.04
N CYS A 102 -11.56 -9.99 2.20
CA CYS A 102 -10.60 -8.94 2.47
C CYS A 102 -11.14 -7.57 2.05
N LEU A 103 -10.58 -6.57 2.69
CA LEU A 103 -10.79 -5.17 2.40
C LEU A 103 -9.45 -4.54 2.06
N VAL A 104 -9.43 -3.73 1.02
CA VAL A 104 -8.25 -3.00 0.55
C VAL A 104 -8.53 -1.52 0.77
N TYR A 105 -7.66 -0.84 1.51
CA TYR A 105 -7.71 0.61 1.64
C TYR A 105 -6.28 1.16 1.62
N LEU A 106 -5.92 1.81 0.50
CA LEU A 106 -4.57 2.35 0.30
C LEU A 106 -3.49 1.28 0.49
N ASP A 107 -2.64 1.45 1.51
CA ASP A 107 -1.54 0.53 1.86
C ASP A 107 -1.96 -0.54 2.87
N ASP A 108 -3.16 -0.42 3.46
CA ASP A 108 -3.68 -1.28 4.52
C ASP A 108 -4.67 -2.31 3.97
N PHE A 109 -4.39 -3.58 4.24
CA PHE A 109 -5.26 -4.71 3.88
C PHE A 109 -5.81 -5.31 5.14
N VAL A 110 -7.11 -5.53 5.16
CA VAL A 110 -7.78 -6.16 6.31
C VAL A 110 -8.45 -7.43 5.84
N VAL A 111 -7.99 -8.57 6.33
CA VAL A 111 -8.68 -9.85 6.19
C VAL A 111 -9.52 -10.05 7.43
N PHE A 112 -10.81 -10.31 7.23
CA PHE A 112 -11.76 -10.50 8.32
C PHE A 112 -12.44 -11.87 8.20
N SER A 113 -12.82 -12.46 9.33
CA SER A 113 -13.56 -13.72 9.38
C SER A 113 -14.33 -13.87 10.70
N GLU A 114 -15.24 -14.85 10.77
CA GLU A 114 -15.99 -15.17 11.99
C GLU A 114 -15.22 -16.13 12.91
N ASP A 115 -14.38 -16.99 12.33
CA ASP A 115 -13.64 -18.03 13.02
C ASP A 115 -12.17 -18.10 12.54
N LEU A 116 -11.31 -18.70 13.38
CA LEU A 116 -9.88 -18.84 13.11
C LEU A 116 -9.58 -19.76 11.91
N PRO A 117 -10.19 -20.95 11.76
CA PRO A 117 -9.99 -21.80 10.58
C PRO A 117 -10.26 -21.08 9.27
N THR A 118 -11.40 -20.38 9.16
CA THR A 118 -11.75 -19.58 7.99
C THR A 118 -10.76 -18.44 7.77
N ASN A 119 -10.28 -17.78 8.84
CA ASN A 119 -9.25 -16.73 8.73
C ASN A 119 -7.99 -17.28 8.06
N LEU A 120 -7.52 -18.44 8.50
CA LEU A 120 -6.29 -19.05 7.99
C LEU A 120 -6.40 -19.40 6.51
N VAL A 121 -7.56 -19.91 6.07
CA VAL A 121 -7.81 -20.19 4.64
C VAL A 121 -7.79 -18.90 3.83
N ARG A 122 -8.49 -17.85 4.28
CA ARG A 122 -8.52 -16.54 3.61
C ARG A 122 -7.13 -15.90 3.54
N LEU A 123 -6.39 -15.92 4.65
CA LEU A 123 -5.02 -15.43 4.73
C LEU A 123 -4.12 -16.16 3.75
N LYS A 124 -4.20 -17.49 3.70
CA LYS A 124 -3.40 -18.29 2.76
C LYS A 124 -3.68 -17.88 1.31
N GLN A 125 -4.95 -17.72 0.94
CA GLN A 125 -5.34 -17.27 -0.41
C GLN A 125 -4.76 -15.89 -0.73
N VAL A 126 -4.91 -14.90 0.17
CA VAL A 126 -4.39 -13.55 -0.05
C VAL A 126 -2.86 -13.56 -0.18
N LEU A 127 -2.16 -14.28 0.70
CA LEU A 127 -0.69 -14.39 0.68
C LEU A 127 -0.17 -15.08 -0.59
N GLU A 128 -0.87 -16.10 -1.09
CA GLU A 128 -0.55 -16.76 -2.35
C GLU A 128 -0.72 -15.80 -3.55
N ARG A 129 -1.79 -15.01 -3.58
CA ARG A 129 -2.02 -13.99 -4.60
C ARG A 129 -0.93 -12.90 -4.57
N PHE A 130 -0.57 -12.42 -3.38
CA PHE A 130 0.51 -11.45 -3.23
C PHE A 130 1.85 -11.99 -3.66
N ARG A 131 2.16 -13.24 -3.32
CA ARG A 131 3.36 -13.91 -3.77
C ARG A 131 3.39 -14.06 -5.30
N ALA A 132 2.28 -14.43 -5.92
CA ALA A 132 2.18 -14.55 -7.37
C ALA A 132 2.34 -13.21 -8.10
N ALA A 133 1.80 -12.13 -7.52
CA ALA A 133 1.95 -10.76 -8.03
C ALA A 133 3.32 -10.12 -7.69
N GLY A 134 4.17 -10.78 -6.91
CA GLY A 134 5.49 -10.28 -6.54
C GLY A 134 5.49 -9.20 -5.44
N PHE A 135 4.38 -9.03 -4.72
CA PHE A 135 4.30 -8.07 -3.62
C PHE A 135 5.08 -8.54 -2.39
N LYS A 136 5.65 -7.58 -1.66
CA LYS A 136 6.37 -7.82 -0.40
C LYS A 136 5.62 -7.16 0.75
N LEU A 137 5.49 -7.88 1.86
CA LEU A 137 4.84 -7.40 3.07
C LEU A 137 5.84 -6.83 4.08
N LYS A 138 5.42 -5.78 4.77
CA LYS A 138 6.15 -5.21 5.90
C LYS A 138 5.74 -5.91 7.18
N MET A 139 6.33 -7.07 7.43
CA MET A 139 5.98 -7.94 8.56
C MET A 139 5.91 -7.25 9.92
N LYS A 140 6.74 -6.22 10.17
CA LYS A 140 6.73 -5.46 11.44
C LYS A 140 5.43 -4.69 11.71
N LYS A 141 4.65 -4.40 10.66
CA LYS A 141 3.39 -3.67 10.75
C LYS A 141 2.16 -4.57 10.59
N CYS A 142 2.34 -5.81 10.14
CA CYS A 142 1.23 -6.75 10.00
C CYS A 142 0.76 -7.24 11.38
N ASN A 143 -0.55 -7.34 11.58
CA ASN A 143 -1.18 -7.95 12.75
C ASN A 143 -2.01 -9.15 12.30
N TRP A 144 -1.99 -10.23 13.07
CA TRP A 144 -2.63 -11.49 12.69
C TRP A 144 -3.64 -11.91 13.76
N GLY A 145 -4.88 -12.18 13.36
CA GLY A 145 -5.90 -12.80 14.20
C GLY A 145 -6.25 -12.03 15.48
N ARG A 146 -6.34 -10.70 15.42
CA ARG A 146 -6.86 -9.89 16.53
C ARG A 146 -8.38 -10.03 16.61
N TYR A 147 -8.89 -10.22 17.83
CA TYR A 147 -10.32 -10.14 18.15
C TYR A 147 -10.75 -8.68 18.30
#